data_AF-A0A3D2T2E3-F1
#
_entry.id   AF-A0A3D2T2E3-F1
#
_cell.length_a   1.000
_cell.length_b   1.000
_cell.length_c   1.000
_cell.angle_alpha   90.00
_cell.angle_beta   90.00
_cell.angle_gamma   90.00
#
_symmetry.space_group_name_H-M   'P 1'
#
loop_
_entity.id
_entity.type
_entity.pdbx_description
1 polymer ?
#
loop_
_entity_poly.entity_id
_entity_poly.type
_entity_poly.pdbx_seq_one_letter_code
_entity_poly.pdbx_strand_id
1 'polypeptide(L)' 'LCLAYLGVQPVHRESPFIGAFLFSGSLGGVTFSAYLTYLEAFVIEAWCQYCVISAIVMLLIFLATLPEVPRFLRRAS' A
#
# COMPACT_ATOMS: atom_id res chain seq x y z
N LEU A 1 0.53 -15.48 16.53
CA LEU A 1 -0.48 -14.51 17.00
C LEU A 1 0.14 -13.24 17.60
N CYS A 2 1.10 -13.31 18.53
CA CYS A 2 1.73 -12.11 19.14
C CYS A 2 2.45 -11.17 18.15
N LEU A 3 3.03 -11.69 17.07
CA LEU A 3 3.68 -10.88 16.03
C LEU A 3 2.66 -10.06 15.19
N ALA A 4 1.44 -10.57 15.02
CA ALA A 4 0.37 -9.81 14.37
C ALA A 4 -0.11 -8.63 15.24
N TYR A 5 -0.11 -8.80 16.57
CA TYR A 5 -0.42 -7.72 17.51
C TYR A 5 0.68 -6.66 17.61
N LEU A 6 1.96 -7.02 17.37
CA LEU A 6 3.06 -6.06 17.33
C LEU A 6 3.04 -5.17 16.07
N GLY A 7 2.52 -5.67 14.95
CA GLY A 7 2.27 -4.85 13.74
C GLY A 7 1.10 -3.88 13.89
N VAL A 8 0.18 -4.16 14.83
CA VAL A 8 -0.95 -3.31 15.22
C VAL A 8 -0.66 -2.65 16.58
N GLN A 9 0.59 -2.30 16.87
CA GLN A 9 0.89 -1.42 18.00
C GLN A 9 0.53 0.03 17.60
N PRO A 10 -0.53 0.61 18.16
CA PRO A 10 -1.03 1.95 17.85
C PRO A 10 -0.22 3.02 18.60
N VAL A 11 1.08 2.80 18.80
CA VAL A 11 1.94 3.60 19.70
C VAL A 11 2.87 4.57 18.96
N HIS A 12 2.93 4.54 17.62
CA HIS A 12 3.73 5.50 16.83
C HIS A 12 2.89 6.61 16.17
N ARG A 13 1.79 6.96 16.84
CA ARG A 13 0.65 7.81 16.43
C ARG A 13 0.98 9.27 16.09
N GLU A 14 2.24 9.66 16.01
CA GLU A 14 2.66 11.07 15.97
C GLU A 14 3.78 11.44 14.98
N SER A 15 4.35 10.51 14.20
CA SER A 15 5.36 10.87 13.19
C SER A 15 4.75 11.03 11.77
N PRO A 16 4.75 12.25 11.20
CA PRO A 16 4.34 12.51 9.81
C PRO A 16 5.02 11.61 8.78
N PHE A 17 6.24 11.22 9.13
CA PHE A 17 7.18 10.51 8.27
C PHE A 17 6.69 9.10 7.92
N ILE A 18 6.01 8.41 8.85
CA ILE A 18 5.52 7.05 8.62
C ILE A 18 4.37 7.04 7.62
N GLY A 19 3.44 8.00 7.72
CA GLY A 19 2.34 8.15 6.77
C GLY A 19 2.84 8.46 5.35
N ALA A 20 3.83 9.36 5.24
CA ALA A 20 4.47 9.67 3.96
C ALA A 20 5.20 8.45 3.36
N PHE A 21 5.92 7.69 4.19
CA PHE A 21 6.63 6.50 3.74
C PHE A 21 5.66 5.39 3.28
N LEU A 22 4.60 5.13 4.03
CA LEU A 22 3.54 4.18 3.64
C LEU A 22 2.84 4.58 2.36
N PHE A 23 2.53 5.87 2.18
CA PHE A 23 1.93 6.37 0.95
C PHE A 23 2.86 6.18 -0.25
N SER A 24 4.15 6.50 -0.11
CA SER A 24 5.14 6.29 -1.16
C SER A 24 5.35 4.81 -1.49
N GLY A 25 5.40 3.94 -0.49
CA GLY A 25 5.54 2.49 -0.65
C GLY A 25 4.32 1.86 -1.32
N SER A 26 3.13 2.33 -0.97
CA SER A 26 1.88 1.87 -1.58
C SER A 26 1.72 2.36 -3.03
N LEU A 27 2.07 3.61 -3.32
CA LEU A 27 2.16 4.12 -4.70
C LEU A 27 3.15 3.31 -5.55
N GLY A 28 4.33 3.01 -4.98
CA GLY A 28 5.31 2.14 -5.61
C GLY A 28 4.77 0.74 -5.86
N GLY A 29 4.09 0.15 -4.87
CA GLY A 29 3.47 -1.17 -4.97
C GLY A 29 2.38 -1.24 -6.04
N VAL A 30 1.50 -0.24 -6.13
CA VAL A 30 0.46 -0.15 -7.17
C VAL A 30 1.08 0.03 -8.56
N THR A 31 2.09 0.89 -8.70
CA THR A 31 2.78 1.12 -9.98
C THR A 31 3.52 -0.12 -10.46
N PHE A 32 4.23 -0.81 -9.56
CA PHE A 32 4.90 -2.06 -9.86
C PHE A 32 3.92 -3.16 -10.26
N SER A 33 2.79 -3.24 -9.56
CA SER A 33 1.76 -4.21 -9.89
C SER A 33 1.13 -3.95 -11.27
N ALA A 34 0.88 -2.69 -11.63
CA ALA A 34 0.41 -2.31 -12.95
C ALA A 34 1.42 -2.67 -14.06
N TYR A 35 2.73 -2.51 -13.79
CA TYR A 35 3.79 -2.91 -14.71
C TYR A 35 3.80 -4.42 -14.98
N LEU A 36 3.63 -5.24 -13.94
CA LEU A 36 3.52 -6.69 -14.10
C LEU A 36 2.26 -7.10 -14.87
N THR A 37 1.11 -6.46 -14.60
CA THR A 37 -0.12 -6.70 -15.37
C THR A 37 0.04 -6.35 -16.84
N TYR A 38 0.77 -5.28 -17.15
CA TYR A 38 1.10 -4.93 -18.54
C TYR A 38 1.94 -6.02 -19.21
N LEU A 39 2.99 -6.51 -18.54
CA LEU A 39 3.81 -7.61 -19.06
C LEU A 39 3.01 -8.90 -19.26
N GLU A 40 2.15 -9.26 -18.31
CA GLU A 40 1.30 -10.46 -18.41
C GLU A 40 0.31 -10.39 -19.57
N ALA A 41 -0.34 -9.25 -19.76
CA ALA A 41 -1.33 -9.06 -20.82
C ALA A 41 -0.71 -8.92 -22.22
N PHE A 42 0.47 -8.32 -22.35
CA PHE A 42 1.08 -8.02 -23.65
C PHE A 42 2.18 -9.00 -24.08
N VAL A 43 2.84 -9.72 -23.16
CA VAL A 43 3.97 -10.60 -23.48
C VAL A 43 3.62 -12.07 -23.33
N ILE A 44 2.96 -12.47 -22.25
CA ILE A 44 2.79 -13.88 -21.88
C ILE A 44 1.36 -14.39 -22.15
N GLU A 45 0.38 -13.49 -22.29
CA GLU A 45 -1.05 -13.81 -22.44
C GLU A 45 -1.57 -14.76 -21.32
N ALA A 46 -0.93 -14.71 -20.15
CA ALA A 46 -1.19 -15.58 -19.02
C ALA A 46 -1.43 -14.76 -17.74
N TRP A 47 -2.49 -15.09 -17.01
CA TRP A 47 -2.86 -14.42 -15.76
C TRP A 47 -2.23 -15.10 -14.55
N CYS A 48 -1.33 -14.43 -13.82
CA CYS A 48 -0.78 -14.97 -12.59
C CYS A 48 -1.62 -14.56 -11.36
N GLN A 49 -2.11 -15.55 -10.63
CA GLN A 49 -2.87 -15.30 -9.40
C GLN A 49 -2.05 -14.61 -8.31
N TYR A 50 -0.74 -14.90 -8.21
CA TYR A 50 0.14 -14.26 -7.21
C TYR A 50 0.31 -12.75 -7.45
N CYS A 51 0.38 -12.33 -8.72
CA CYS A 51 0.43 -10.91 -9.08
C CYS A 51 -0.86 -10.20 -8.66
N VAL A 52 -2.02 -10.79 -8.94
CA VAL A 52 -3.33 -10.24 -8.54
C VAL A 52 -3.46 -10.13 -7.02
N ILE A 53 -3.05 -11.16 -6.26
CA ILE A 53 -3.09 -11.12 -4.79
C ILE A 53 -2.21 -9.98 -4.27
N SER A 54 -1.00 -9.83 -4.81
CA SER A 54 -0.07 -8.76 -4.42
C SER A 54 -0.63 -7.37 -4.75
N ALA A 55 -1.28 -7.22 -5.90
CA ALA A 55 -1.98 -5.99 -6.30
C ALA A 55 -3.05 -5.61 -5.27
N ILE A 56 -3.89 -6.58 -4.88
CA ILE A 56 -4.98 -6.39 -3.93
C ILE A 56 -4.43 -5.98 -2.56
N VAL A 57 -3.38 -6.64 -2.07
CA VAL A 57 -2.77 -6.30 -0.76
C VAL A 57 -2.23 -4.87 -0.76
N MET A 58 -1.53 -4.44 -1.82
CA MET A 58 -1.00 -3.08 -1.92
C MET A 58 -2.13 -2.04 -2.00
N LEU A 59 -3.22 -2.34 -2.71
CA LEU A 59 -4.39 -1.48 -2.82
C LEU A 59 -5.16 -1.37 -1.49
N LEU A 60 -5.24 -2.46 -0.73
CA LEU A 60 -5.81 -2.44 0.63
C LEU A 60 -4.97 -1.60 1.59
N ILE A 61 -3.64 -1.69 1.52
CA ILE A 61 -2.74 -0.83 2.30
C ILE A 61 -2.93 0.64 1.89
N PHE A 62 -3.07 0.92 0.59
CA PHE A 62 -3.36 2.27 0.07
C PHE A 62 -4.66 2.82 0.63
N LEU A 63 -5.74 2.03 0.57
CA LEU A 63 -7.06 2.39 1.07
C LEU A 63 -7.09 2.58 2.58
N ALA A 64 -6.29 1.82 3.33
CA ALA A 64 -6.16 2.00 4.77
C ALA A 64 -5.44 3.32 5.14
N THR A 65 -4.45 3.75 4.35
CA THR A 65 -3.72 5.01 4.58
C THR A 65 -4.39 6.24 3.96
N LEU A 66 -5.17 6.07 2.90
CA LEU A 66 -5.94 7.14 2.22
C LEU A 66 -6.81 8.02 3.15
N PRO A 67 -7.55 7.51 4.16
CA PRO A 67 -8.34 8.34 5.07
C PRO A 67 -7.50 9.08 6.12
N GLU A 68 -6.26 8.67 6.35
CA GLU A 68 -5.37 9.23 7.37
C GLU A 68 -4.54 10.40 6.81
N VAL A 69 -4.12 10.30 5.54
CA VAL A 69 -3.41 11.37 4.79
C VAL A 69 -4.14 12.72 4.79
N PRO A 70 -5.45 12.83 4.44
CA PRO A 70 -6.16 14.12 4.39
C PRO A 70 -6.39 14.69 5.80
N ARG A 71 -6.45 13.87 6.85
CA ARG A 71 -6.47 14.37 8.23
C ARG A 71 -5.14 14.99 8.64
N PHE A 72 -4.03 14.43 8.15
CA PHE A 72 -2.70 14.99 8.39
C PHE A 72 -2.51 16.32 7.64
N LEU A 73 -2.83 16.37 6.34
CA LEU A 73 -2.77 17.62 5.56
C LEU A 73 -3.64 18.73 6.14
N ARG A 74 -4.84 18.39 6.64
CA ARG A 74 -5.77 19.39 7.21
C ARG A 74 -5.35 19.91 8.59
N ARG A 75 -4.36 19.29 9.26
CA ARG A 75 -3.82 19.74 10.55
C ARG A 75 -2.57 20.61 10.41
N ALA A 76 -1.93 20.57 9.24
CA ALA A 76 -0.76 21.39 8.91
C ALA A 76 -1.11 22.71 8.20
N SER A 77 -2.40 22.90 7.82
CA SER A 77 -2.96 24.16 7.35
C SER A 77 -3.71 24.88 8.47
#